data_AF-A0A3B9WP22-F1
#
_entry.id   AF-A0A3B9WP22-F1
#
_cell.length_a   1.000
_cell.length_b   1.000
_cell.length_c   1.000
_cell.angle_alpha   90.00
_cell.angle_beta   90.00
_cell.angle_gamma   90.00
#
_symmetry.space_group_name_H-M   'P 1'
#
loop_
_entity.id
_entity.type
_entity.pdbx_description
1 polymer ?
#
loop_
_entity_poly.entity_id
_entity_poly.type
_entity_poly.pdbx_seq_one_letter_code
_entity_poly.pdbx_strand_id
1 'polypeptide(L)'
;TENGCMWALPGGHRIPVKSRSKLNAARTATITDVFDQEPYPTEGLVPLEAPRGTLVLLNGTLPHRSGPNLSDKPRHAYTVHVIDGRAKYLDDNWLQRPQLAMNGFSN
;
A
#
# COMPACT_ATOMS: atom_id res chain seq x y z
N THR A 1 -8.17 12.49 13.55
CA THR A 1 -6.80 13.03 13.50
C THR A 1 -6.78 14.22 12.58
N GLU A 2 -6.08 15.29 12.96
CA GLU A 2 -6.15 16.60 12.28
C GLU A 2 -5.35 16.66 10.96
N ASN A 3 -4.15 16.06 10.94
CA ASN A 3 -3.18 16.22 9.85
C ASN A 3 -3.06 15.01 8.91
N GLY A 4 -4.09 14.15 8.87
CA GLY A 4 -4.14 13.01 7.94
C GLY A 4 -3.21 11.85 8.30
N CYS A 5 -3.18 11.41 9.57
CA CYS A 5 -2.50 10.16 9.91
C CYS A 5 -3.10 8.95 9.17
N MET A 6 -2.37 7.84 9.17
CA MET A 6 -2.86 6.57 8.65
C MET A 6 -3.89 5.96 9.61
N TRP A 7 -4.81 5.17 9.05
CA TRP A 7 -5.76 4.33 9.75
C TRP A 7 -5.65 2.93 9.15
N ALA A 8 -5.70 1.90 9.98
CA ALA A 8 -5.64 0.52 9.51
C ALA A 8 -6.64 -0.37 10.26
N LEU A 9 -7.05 -1.47 9.63
CA LEU A 9 -7.95 -2.45 10.25
C LEU A 9 -7.12 -3.54 10.95
N PRO A 10 -7.09 -3.62 12.30
CA PRO A 10 -6.37 -4.69 12.98
C PRO A 10 -6.81 -6.07 12.50
N GLY A 11 -5.85 -6.94 12.16
CA GLY A 11 -6.16 -8.26 11.59
C GLY A 11 -6.63 -8.26 10.13
N GLY A 12 -6.90 -7.10 9.53
CA GLY A 12 -7.48 -6.96 8.19
C GLY A 12 -6.62 -7.52 7.06
N HIS A 13 -5.31 -7.73 7.28
CA HIS A 13 -4.42 -8.41 6.33
C HIS A 13 -4.86 -9.85 6.00
N ARG A 14 -5.78 -10.43 6.77
CA ARG A 14 -6.37 -11.76 6.52
C ARG A 14 -7.58 -11.71 5.58
N ILE A 15 -8.10 -10.52 5.28
CA ILE A 15 -9.15 -10.34 4.28
C ILE A 15 -8.50 -10.58 2.90
N PRO A 16 -9.10 -11.40 2.02
CA PRO A 16 -8.61 -11.56 0.66
C PRO A 16 -8.49 -10.21 -0.05
N VAL A 17 -7.44 -10.04 -0.86
CA VAL A 17 -7.27 -8.86 -1.69
C VAL A 17 -8.47 -8.74 -2.63
N LYS A 18 -9.14 -7.58 -2.61
CA LYS A 18 -10.36 -7.35 -3.38
C LYS A 18 -10.13 -6.86 -4.81
N SER A 19 -8.97 -6.25 -5.08
CA SER A 19 -8.60 -5.79 -6.42
C SER A 19 -7.09 -5.69 -6.58
N ARG A 20 -6.63 -5.70 -7.83
CA ARG A 20 -5.20 -5.60 -8.18
C ARG A 20 -4.99 -4.68 -9.37
N SER A 21 -4.09 -3.71 -9.23
CA SER A 21 -3.64 -2.88 -10.35
C SER A 21 -2.56 -3.60 -11.16
N LYS A 22 -2.76 -3.68 -12.47
CA LYS A 22 -1.89 -4.38 -13.42
C LYS A 22 -1.78 -3.62 -14.74
N LEU A 23 -0.82 -3.98 -15.57
CA LEU A 23 -0.77 -3.54 -16.96
C LEU A 23 -1.85 -4.24 -17.79
N ASN A 24 -2.44 -3.53 -18.76
CA ASN A 24 -3.25 -4.16 -19.81
C ASN A 24 -2.36 -5.02 -20.74
N ALA A 25 -2.99 -5.86 -21.57
CA ALA A 25 -2.27 -6.75 -22.49
C ALA A 25 -1.30 -6.02 -23.42
N ALA A 26 -1.66 -4.82 -23.87
CA ALA A 26 -0.83 -3.96 -24.72
C ALA A 26 0.30 -3.24 -23.97
N ARG A 27 0.33 -3.30 -22.63
CA ARG A 27 1.29 -2.62 -21.73
C ARG A 27 1.33 -1.09 -21.90
N THR A 28 0.20 -0.48 -22.28
CA THR A 28 0.06 0.97 -22.50
C THR A 28 -0.70 1.68 -21.38
N ALA A 29 -1.41 0.94 -20.54
CA ALA A 29 -2.21 1.50 -19.46
C ALA A 29 -2.22 0.59 -18.23
N THR A 30 -2.47 1.20 -17.07
CA THR A 30 -2.81 0.46 -15.84
C THR A 30 -4.32 0.24 -15.79
N ILE A 31 -4.73 -0.99 -15.54
CA ILE A 31 -6.11 -1.39 -15.30
C ILE A 31 -6.21 -2.01 -13.90
N THR A 32 -7.43 -2.10 -13.38
CA THR A 32 -7.70 -2.75 -12.10
C THR A 32 -8.54 -3.99 -12.33
N ASP A 33 -7.99 -5.15 -12.01
CA ASP A 33 -8.77 -6.38 -11.87
C ASP A 33 -9.54 -6.29 -10.55
N VAL A 34 -10.86 -6.42 -10.60
CA VAL A 34 -11.71 -6.43 -9.40
C VAL A 34 -12.14 -7.86 -9.13
N PHE A 35 -11.70 -8.41 -8.00
CA PHE A 35 -12.03 -9.76 -7.53
C PHE A 35 -13.28 -9.77 -6.65
N ASP A 36 -13.49 -8.69 -5.90
CA ASP A 36 -14.62 -8.46 -5.02
C ASP A 36 -15.01 -6.97 -5.05
N GLN A 37 -16.29 -6.70 -5.31
CA GLN A 37 -16.86 -5.34 -5.38
C GLN A 37 -17.27 -4.81 -3.99
N GLU A 38 -17.36 -5.67 -2.99
CA GLU A 38 -17.75 -5.29 -1.64
C GLU A 38 -16.68 -4.34 -1.06
N PRO A 39 -17.05 -3.19 -0.48
CA PRO A 39 -16.07 -2.30 0.15
C PRO A 39 -15.27 -2.98 1.27
N TYR A 40 -14.09 -2.45 1.60
CA TYR A 40 -13.42 -2.85 2.84
C TYR A 40 -14.19 -2.31 4.05
N PRO A 41 -14.22 -3.05 5.18
CA PRO A 41 -14.82 -2.57 6.40
C PRO A 41 -14.18 -1.26 6.86
N THR A 42 -15.03 -0.28 7.21
CA THR A 42 -14.58 1.00 7.77
C THR A 42 -14.76 1.08 9.29
N GLU A 43 -15.60 0.19 9.84
CA GLU A 43 -15.73 -0.04 11.28
C GLU A 43 -14.48 -0.76 11.83
N GLY A 44 -14.07 -0.40 13.05
CA GLY A 44 -12.92 -1.01 13.72
C GLY A 44 -11.54 -0.55 13.22
N LEU A 45 -11.48 0.42 12.30
CA LEU A 45 -10.23 1.08 11.93
C LEU A 45 -9.63 1.81 13.14
N VAL A 46 -8.32 1.64 13.34
CA VAL A 46 -7.56 2.32 14.40
C VAL A 46 -6.60 3.34 13.79
N PRO A 47 -6.43 4.52 14.42
CA PRO A 47 -5.45 5.50 13.97
C PRO A 47 -4.03 5.04 14.29
N LEU A 48 -3.12 5.25 13.36
CA LEU A 48 -1.68 5.01 13.51
C LEU A 48 -0.96 6.36 13.61
N GLU A 49 -1.20 7.07 14.71
CA GLU A 49 -0.50 8.33 14.99
C GLU A 49 0.97 8.06 15.32
N ALA A 50 1.85 8.84 14.70
CA ALA A 50 3.27 8.55 14.67
C ALA A 50 4.08 9.86 14.78
N PRO A 51 4.89 10.04 15.84
CA PRO A 51 5.85 11.15 15.92
C PRO A 51 6.86 11.12 14.76
N ARG A 52 7.46 12.27 14.44
CA ARG A 52 8.52 12.36 13.42
C ARG A 52 9.63 11.35 13.69
N GLY A 53 10.04 10.61 12.66
CA GLY A 53 11.09 9.57 12.76
C GLY A 53 10.57 8.18 13.11
N THR A 54 9.27 8.04 13.42
CA THR A 54 8.65 6.73 13.65
C THR A 54 8.51 5.95 12.35
N LEU A 55 8.87 4.67 12.39
CA LEU A 55 8.57 3.71 11.32
C LEU A 55 7.25 2.99 11.64
N VAL A 56 6.34 3.00 10.67
CA VAL A 56 5.12 2.18 10.70
C VAL A 56 5.28 1.08 9.65
N LEU A 57 5.31 -0.18 10.10
CA LEU A 57 5.38 -1.33 9.21
C LEU A 57 3.97 -1.87 8.94
N LEU A 58 3.59 -1.92 7.66
CA LEU A 58 2.30 -2.45 7.22
C LEU A 58 2.51 -3.74 6.43
N ASN A 59 1.67 -4.75 6.71
CA ASN A 59 1.61 -5.93 5.87
C ASN A 59 1.06 -5.55 4.48
N GLY A 60 1.55 -6.19 3.40
CA GLY A 60 1.19 -5.87 2.02
C GLY A 60 -0.30 -6.02 1.67
N THR A 61 -1.08 -6.76 2.46
CA THR A 61 -2.54 -6.91 2.25
C THR A 61 -3.38 -6.18 3.29
N LEU A 62 -2.77 -5.46 4.22
CA LEU A 62 -3.49 -4.77 5.30
C LEU A 62 -4.31 -3.60 4.74
N PRO A 63 -5.65 -3.58 4.88
CA PRO A 63 -6.46 -2.43 4.50
C PRO A 63 -6.07 -1.23 5.36
N HIS A 64 -5.68 -0.14 4.69
CA HIS A 64 -5.28 1.10 5.33
C HIS A 64 -5.70 2.32 4.50
N ARG A 65 -5.87 3.46 5.16
CA ARG A 65 -6.24 4.74 4.53
C ARG A 65 -5.65 5.92 5.27
N SER A 66 -5.61 7.09 4.64
CA SER A 66 -5.36 8.37 5.31
C SER A 66 -6.56 9.30 5.10
N GLY A 67 -6.90 10.08 6.13
CA GLY A 67 -7.82 11.19 5.97
C GLY A 67 -7.15 12.41 5.32
N PRO A 68 -7.92 13.44 4.94
CA PRO A 68 -7.35 14.72 4.50
C PRO A 68 -6.55 15.36 5.63
N ASN A 69 -5.54 16.14 5.27
CA ASN A 69 -4.86 17.03 6.21
C ASN A 69 -5.65 18.36 6.28
N LEU A 70 -6.25 18.64 7.43
CA LEU A 70 -7.02 19.85 7.68
C LEU A 70 -6.24 20.88 8.51
N SER A 71 -4.99 20.58 8.88
CA SER A 71 -4.11 21.48 9.64
C SER A 71 -3.41 22.49 8.73
N ASP A 72 -2.76 23.47 9.35
CA ASP A 72 -1.91 24.47 8.68
C ASP A 72 -0.49 23.98 8.37
N LYS A 73 -0.16 22.73 8.72
CA LYS A 73 1.19 22.15 8.58
C LYS A 73 1.22 20.98 7.61
N PRO A 74 2.27 20.85 6.77
CA PRO A 74 2.43 19.68 5.93
C PRO A 74 2.77 18.44 6.77
N ARG A 75 2.31 17.27 6.31
CA ARG A 75 2.61 15.97 6.91
C ARG A 75 3.40 15.08 5.95
N HIS A 76 4.71 15.30 5.89
CA HIS A 76 5.61 14.51 5.04
C HIS A 76 5.78 13.09 5.59
N ALA A 77 5.89 12.13 4.67
CA ALA A 77 6.37 10.79 4.97
C ALA A 77 7.20 10.27 3.80
N TYR A 78 8.14 9.39 4.13
CA TYR A 78 8.88 8.60 3.17
C TYR A 78 8.38 7.15 3.25
N THR A 79 8.12 6.53 2.11
CA THR A 79 7.58 5.16 2.05
C THR A 79 8.44 4.31 1.13
N VAL A 80 8.68 3.08 1.56
CA VAL A 80 9.32 2.04 0.75
C VAL A 80 8.45 0.79 0.82
N HIS A 81 8.33 0.10 -0.31
CA HIS A 81 7.68 -1.21 -0.37
C HIS A 81 8.76 -2.26 -0.57
N VAL A 82 8.72 -3.31 0.24
CA VAL A 82 9.70 -4.40 0.22
C VAL A 82 8.95 -5.70 -0.02
N ILE A 83 9.52 -6.55 -0.87
CA ILE A 83 9.02 -7.90 -1.16
C ILE A 83 10.11 -8.91 -0.76
N ASP A 84 9.72 -10.12 -0.37
CA ASP A 84 10.66 -11.22 -0.15
C ASP A 84 11.39 -11.52 -1.48
N GLY A 85 12.72 -11.65 -1.44
CA GLY A 85 13.53 -11.92 -2.63
C GLY A 85 13.21 -13.25 -3.33
N ARG A 86 12.51 -14.17 -2.65
CA ARG A 86 12.01 -15.43 -3.22
C ARG A 86 10.63 -15.30 -3.85
N ALA A 87 9.94 -14.17 -3.67
CA ALA A 87 8.64 -13.95 -4.26
C ALA A 87 8.75 -13.73 -5.77
N LYS A 88 7.85 -14.34 -6.54
CA LYS A 88 7.72 -14.04 -7.97
C LYS A 88 7.05 -12.68 -8.14
N TYR A 89 7.80 -11.69 -8.59
CA TYR A 89 7.20 -10.43 -9.05
C TYR A 89 6.54 -10.64 -10.41
N LEU A 90 5.24 -10.37 -10.49
CA LEU A 90 4.46 -10.60 -11.71
C LEU A 90 4.83 -9.57 -12.79
N ASP A 91 4.97 -10.03 -14.03
CA ASP A 91 5.36 -9.25 -15.21
C ASP A 91 4.26 -8.29 -15.70
N ASP A 92 3.03 -8.51 -15.23
CA ASP A 92 1.87 -7.63 -15.40
C ASP A 92 1.62 -6.71 -14.20
N ASN A 93 2.45 -6.69 -13.14
CA ASN A 93 2.36 -5.64 -12.12
C ASN A 93 2.47 -4.26 -12.80
N TRP A 94 1.65 -3.29 -12.37
CA TRP A 94 1.60 -1.97 -13.00
C TRP A 94 2.96 -1.25 -12.99
N LEU A 95 3.74 -1.43 -11.92
CA LEU A 95 5.09 -0.90 -11.80
C LEU A 95 6.09 -1.92 -12.34
N GLN A 96 6.78 -1.57 -13.41
CA GLN A 96 7.89 -2.34 -13.97
C GLN A 96 9.10 -1.42 -14.09
N ARG A 97 10.27 -1.88 -13.66
CA ARG A 97 11.52 -1.08 -13.72
C ARG A 97 12.63 -1.89 -14.41
N PRO A 98 12.58 -2.06 -15.75
CA PRO A 98 13.54 -2.91 -16.44
C PRO A 98 14.98 -2.41 -16.34
N GLN A 99 15.20 -1.09 -16.22
CA GLN A 99 16.53 -0.50 -16.02
C GLN A 99 16.95 -0.41 -14.55
N LEU A 100 16.08 -0.81 -13.61
CA LEU A 100 16.40 -0.86 -12.18
C LEU A 100 15.86 -2.15 -11.60
N ALA A 101 16.64 -3.22 -11.76
CA ALA A 101 16.32 -4.52 -11.18
C ALA A 101 16.07 -4.38 -9.67
N MET A 102 15.05 -5.08 -9.18
CA MET A 102 14.81 -5.18 -7.75
C MET A 102 15.94 -6.00 -7.13
N ASN A 103 16.86 -5.32 -6.49
CA ASN A 103 17.94 -5.93 -5.73
C ASN A 103 17.53 -5.92 -4.25
N GLY A 104 17.74 -7.04 -3.56
CA GLY A 104 17.57 -7.10 -2.12
C GLY A 104 18.65 -6.28 -1.39
N PHE A 105 18.57 -6.23 -0.07
CA PHE A 105 19.68 -5.72 0.74
C PHE A 105 20.80 -6.75 0.72
N SER A 106 21.98 -6.35 0.23
CA SER A 106 23.20 -7.15 0.40
C SER A 106 23.59 -7.12 1.88
N ASN A 107 23.77 -8.28 2.48
CA ASN A 107 24.42 -8.40 3.80
C ASN A 107 25.91 -8.10 3.69
#